data_AF-A0A413FI73-F1
#
_entry.id   AF-A0A413FI73-F1
#
_cell.length_a   1.000
_cell.length_b   1.000
_cell.length_c   1.000
_cell.angle_alpha   90.00
_cell.angle_beta   90.00
_cell.angle_gamma   90.00
#
_symmetry.space_group_name_H-M   'P 1'
#
loop_
_entity.id
_entity.type
_entity.pdbx_description
1 polymer ?
#
loop_
_entity_poly.entity_id
_entity_poly.type
_entity_poly.pdbx_seq_one_letter_code
_entity_poly.pdbx_strand_id
1 'polypeptide(L)'
;MKDTMILKDGTIIELETGASLRDIRVVAPDRAAMAATWAKLTPENLAVVQVKNEAGLTAGNYTDLVLDDETSKVAADGTVLTSYRLRPKTDLERLEERVGAVETGQDVQDGAINDLGTVVGEIAGEVMV
;
A
#
# COMPACT_ATOMS: atom_id res chain seq x y z
N MET A 1 -9.03 -0.63 -26.82
CA MET A 1 -9.49 -0.37 -25.43
C MET A 1 -8.27 0.20 -24.70
N LYS A 2 -8.37 0.73 -23.47
CA LYS A 2 -7.14 1.13 -22.74
C LYS A 2 -6.66 -0.03 -21.88
N ASP A 3 -5.36 -0.03 -21.57
CA ASP A 3 -4.82 -0.88 -20.53
C ASP A 3 -5.42 -0.44 -19.17
N THR A 4 -5.53 -1.37 -18.22
CA THR A 4 -6.13 -1.07 -16.91
C THR A 4 -5.26 -1.57 -15.77
N MET A 5 -5.14 -0.76 -14.73
CA MET A 5 -4.58 -1.14 -13.45
C MET A 5 -5.70 -1.43 -12.46
N ILE A 6 -5.63 -2.58 -11.80
CA ILE A 6 -6.60 -3.05 -10.81
C ILE A 6 -5.90 -3.10 -9.46
N LEU A 7 -6.43 -2.33 -8.50
CA LEU A 7 -5.94 -2.28 -7.12
C LEU A 7 -6.52 -3.44 -6.29
N LYS A 8 -5.96 -3.67 -5.10
CA LYS A 8 -6.41 -4.74 -4.19
C LYS A 8 -7.90 -4.66 -3.85
N ASP A 9 -8.45 -3.47 -3.64
CA ASP A 9 -9.88 -3.26 -3.36
C ASP A 9 -10.80 -3.45 -4.59
N GLY A 10 -10.23 -3.81 -5.75
CA GLY A 10 -10.94 -3.99 -7.01
C GLY A 10 -11.16 -2.69 -7.80
N THR A 11 -10.68 -1.54 -7.32
CA THR A 11 -10.73 -0.29 -8.09
C THR A 11 -9.97 -0.46 -9.40
N ILE A 12 -10.63 -0.09 -10.50
CA ILE A 12 -10.07 -0.14 -11.86
C ILE A 12 -9.68 1.29 -12.27
N ILE A 13 -8.44 1.44 -12.74
CA ILE A 13 -7.88 2.70 -13.24
C ILE A 13 -7.49 2.48 -14.70
N GLU A 14 -8.06 3.26 -15.60
CA GLU A 14 -7.70 3.24 -17.02
C GLU A 14 -6.36 3.96 -17.26
N LEU A 15 -5.50 3.36 -18.07
CA LEU A 15 -4.14 3.82 -18.33
C LEU A 15 -4.00 4.39 -19.74
N GLU A 16 -3.26 5.48 -19.86
CA GLU A 16 -2.87 6.01 -21.18
C GLU A 16 -1.85 5.11 -21.88
N THR A 17 -1.82 5.18 -23.21
CA THR A 17 -0.89 4.38 -24.03
C THR A 17 0.56 4.61 -23.63
N GLY A 18 1.30 3.51 -23.46
CA GLY A 18 2.70 3.52 -23.04
C GLY A 18 2.90 3.82 -21.56
N ALA A 19 1.86 3.69 -20.73
CA ALA A 19 2.01 3.67 -19.29
C ALA A 19 2.90 2.49 -18.86
N SER A 20 3.77 2.73 -17.89
CA SER A 20 4.61 1.71 -17.28
C SER A 20 4.57 1.89 -15.77
N LEU A 21 5.02 0.90 -15.00
CA LEU A 21 4.98 1.01 -13.53
C LEU A 21 5.66 2.29 -13.00
N ARG A 22 6.73 2.75 -13.66
CA ARG A 22 7.46 3.97 -13.27
C ARG A 22 6.90 5.27 -13.86
N ASP A 23 5.89 5.18 -14.71
CA ASP A 23 5.21 6.27 -15.38
C ASP A 23 3.76 5.85 -15.72
N ILE A 24 2.95 5.63 -14.68
CA ILE A 24 1.54 5.29 -14.84
C ILE A 24 0.79 6.56 -15.18
N ARG A 25 0.37 6.70 -16.44
CA ARG A 25 -0.32 7.89 -16.94
C ARG A 25 -1.83 7.69 -16.92
N VAL A 26 -2.54 8.61 -16.27
CA VAL A 26 -4.00 8.57 -16.10
C VAL A 26 -4.56 9.96 -16.40
N VAL A 27 -5.63 10.01 -17.20
CA VAL A 27 -6.39 11.25 -17.44
C VAL A 27 -7.63 11.26 -16.55
N ALA A 28 -7.75 12.30 -15.74
CA ALA A 28 -8.95 12.59 -14.95
C ALA A 28 -9.73 13.75 -15.58
N PRO A 29 -11.07 13.76 -15.47
CA PRO A 29 -11.91 14.83 -16.01
C PRO A 29 -11.66 16.18 -15.32
N ASP A 30 -11.26 16.17 -14.05
CA ASP A 30 -10.96 17.36 -13.25
C ASP A 30 -10.01 17.02 -12.08
N ARG A 31 -9.66 18.05 -11.30
CA ARG A 31 -8.76 17.93 -10.15
C ARG A 31 -9.33 17.07 -9.02
N ALA A 32 -10.65 17.06 -8.83
CA ALA A 32 -11.28 16.28 -7.76
C ALA A 32 -11.26 14.79 -8.10
N ALA A 33 -11.51 14.44 -9.37
CA ALA A 33 -11.39 13.09 -9.86
C ALA A 33 -9.93 12.58 -9.81
N MET A 34 -8.96 13.43 -10.19
CA MET A 34 -7.53 13.11 -10.02
C MET A 34 -7.21 12.82 -8.56
N ALA A 35 -7.61 13.69 -7.64
CA ALA A 35 -7.37 13.51 -6.21
C ALA A 35 -8.03 12.25 -5.66
N ALA A 36 -9.22 11.88 -6.15
CA ALA A 36 -9.89 10.63 -5.79
C ALA A 36 -9.11 9.40 -6.25
N THR A 37 -8.56 9.41 -7.47
CA THR A 37 -7.65 8.36 -7.96
C THR A 37 -6.38 8.28 -7.11
N TRP A 38 -5.76 9.43 -6.81
CA TRP A 38 -4.56 9.46 -5.97
C TRP A 38 -4.83 8.93 -4.56
N ALA A 39 -5.96 9.30 -3.94
CA ALA A 39 -6.36 8.82 -2.63
C ALA A 39 -6.54 7.29 -2.57
N LYS A 40 -6.74 6.63 -3.72
CA LYS A 40 -6.82 5.16 -3.80
C LYS A 40 -5.47 4.47 -3.86
N LEU A 41 -4.37 5.18 -4.15
CA LEU A 41 -3.01 4.62 -4.22
C LEU A 41 -2.37 4.50 -2.82
N THR A 42 -3.10 3.87 -1.90
CA THR A 42 -2.65 3.62 -0.52
C THR A 42 -1.74 2.39 -0.45
N PRO A 43 -0.92 2.25 0.61
CA PRO A 43 -0.11 1.04 0.81
C PRO A 43 -0.93 -0.26 0.77
N GLU A 44 -2.15 -0.24 1.30
CA GLU A 44 -3.03 -1.42 1.26
C GLU A 44 -3.46 -1.75 -0.17
N ASN A 45 -3.89 -0.76 -0.93
CA ASN A 45 -4.35 -0.97 -2.31
C ASN A 45 -3.21 -1.31 -3.26
N LEU A 46 -1.99 -0.86 -2.94
CA LEU A 46 -0.77 -1.13 -3.67
C LEU A 46 -0.07 -2.43 -3.25
N ALA A 47 -0.54 -3.09 -2.19
CA ALA A 47 0.01 -4.37 -1.75
C ALA A 47 -0.13 -5.47 -2.83
N VAL A 48 -1.20 -5.39 -3.64
CA VAL A 48 -1.42 -6.25 -4.81
C VAL A 48 -2.03 -5.41 -5.92
N VAL A 49 -1.34 -5.38 -7.07
CA VAL A 49 -1.79 -4.65 -8.26
C VAL A 49 -1.69 -5.56 -9.47
N GLN A 50 -2.76 -5.60 -10.26
CA GLN A 50 -2.79 -6.31 -11.54
C GLN A 50 -2.91 -5.30 -12.69
N VAL A 51 -2.07 -5.45 -13.70
CA VAL A 51 -2.19 -4.70 -14.96
C VAL A 51 -2.73 -5.63 -16.03
N LYS A 52 -3.78 -5.19 -16.72
CA LYS A 52 -4.35 -5.87 -17.89
C LYS A 52 -4.15 -5.02 -19.12
N ASN A 53 -3.86 -5.69 -20.24
CA ASN A 53 -3.83 -5.01 -21.53
C ASN A 53 -5.25 -4.73 -22.04
N GLU A 54 -5.34 -4.03 -23.16
CA GLU A 54 -6.61 -3.71 -23.82
C GLU A 54 -7.48 -4.93 -24.21
N ALA A 55 -6.89 -6.13 -24.30
CA ALA A 55 -7.61 -7.38 -24.55
C ALA A 55 -8.11 -8.05 -23.26
N GLY A 56 -7.90 -7.42 -22.09
CA GLY A 56 -8.24 -7.94 -20.77
C GLY A 56 -7.31 -9.05 -20.28
N LEU A 57 -6.20 -9.30 -20.97
CA LEU A 57 -5.19 -10.27 -20.55
C LEU A 57 -4.26 -9.64 -19.52
N THR A 58 -3.89 -10.41 -18.49
CA THR A 58 -2.93 -9.95 -17.48
C THR A 58 -1.56 -9.71 -18.13
N ALA A 59 -1.15 -8.44 -18.16
CA ALA A 59 0.16 -8.00 -18.63
C ALA A 59 1.20 -8.01 -17.50
N GLY A 60 0.76 -7.86 -16.24
CA GLY A 60 1.65 -7.91 -15.08
C GLY A 60 0.89 -8.07 -13.77
N ASN A 61 1.54 -8.70 -12.80
CA ASN A 61 1.10 -8.73 -11.40
C ASN A 61 2.24 -8.23 -10.54
N TYR A 62 1.95 -7.31 -9.63
CA TYR A 62 2.92 -6.65 -8.78
C TYR A 62 2.45 -6.71 -7.33
N THR A 63 3.39 -6.89 -6.42
CA THR A 63 3.13 -6.92 -4.99
C THR A 63 4.03 -5.93 -4.28
N ASP A 64 3.59 -5.49 -3.09
CA ASP A 64 4.34 -4.57 -2.24
C ASP A 64 4.79 -3.32 -2.98
N LEU A 65 3.89 -2.69 -3.75
CA LEU A 65 4.19 -1.43 -4.40
C LEU A 65 4.05 -0.27 -3.42
N VAL A 66 4.79 0.79 -3.71
CA VAL A 66 4.64 2.11 -3.09
C VAL A 66 4.54 3.16 -4.18
N LEU A 67 3.78 4.21 -3.89
CA LEU A 67 3.80 5.43 -4.67
C LEU A 67 5.06 6.23 -4.30
N ASP A 68 5.96 6.40 -5.26
CA ASP A 68 7.23 7.10 -5.10
C ASP A 68 7.05 8.61 -5.33
N ASP A 69 6.34 8.95 -6.40
CA ASP A 69 6.19 10.34 -6.86
C ASP A 69 4.94 10.48 -7.73
N GLU A 70 4.44 11.71 -7.82
CA GLU A 70 3.29 12.09 -8.64
C GLU A 70 3.58 13.42 -9.35
N THR A 71 3.15 13.53 -10.60
CA THR A 71 3.19 14.82 -11.32
C THR A 71 1.97 14.99 -12.20
N SER A 72 1.24 16.09 -11.96
CA SER A 72 0.02 16.46 -12.66
C SER A 72 0.19 17.66 -13.58
N LYS A 73 -0.49 17.63 -14.73
CA LYS A 73 -0.66 18.78 -15.63
C LYS A 73 -2.13 18.99 -15.92
N VAL A 74 -2.61 20.20 -15.66
CA VAL A 74 -3.99 20.61 -15.96
C VAL A 74 -4.02 21.19 -17.36
N ALA A 75 -4.87 20.65 -18.22
CA ALA A 75 -5.12 21.17 -19.56
C ALA A 75 -6.08 22.37 -19.52
N ALA A 76 -6.15 23.11 -20.63
CA ALA A 76 -7.00 24.29 -20.74
C ALA A 76 -8.50 23.98 -20.63
N ASP A 77 -8.89 22.75 -20.95
CA ASP A 77 -10.27 22.24 -20.83
C ASP A 77 -10.63 21.77 -19.40
N GLY A 78 -9.68 21.84 -18.46
CA GLY A 78 -9.86 21.43 -17.07
C GLY A 78 -9.48 19.98 -16.77
N THR A 79 -9.21 19.16 -17.80
CA THR A 79 -8.75 17.78 -17.60
C THR A 79 -7.35 17.75 -16.97
N VAL A 80 -7.04 16.66 -16.26
CA VAL A 80 -5.77 16.52 -15.55
C VAL A 80 -5.08 15.24 -16.00
N LEU A 81 -3.94 15.39 -16.67
CA LEU A 81 -3.04 14.26 -16.95
C LEU A 81 -2.08 14.11 -15.78
N THR A 82 -2.11 12.94 -15.16
CA THR A 82 -1.28 12.61 -14.00
C THR A 82 -0.35 11.47 -14.33
N SER A 83 0.93 11.62 -13.97
CA SER A 83 1.90 10.52 -13.96
C SER A 83 2.16 10.10 -12.52
N TYR A 84 1.90 8.83 -12.21
CA TYR A 84 2.23 8.21 -10.94
C TYR A 84 3.44 7.28 -11.13
N ARG A 85 4.48 7.48 -10.31
CA ARG A 85 5.64 6.59 -10.28
C ARG A 85 5.43 5.55 -9.19
N LEU A 86 5.16 4.31 -9.57
CA LEU A 86 5.09 3.18 -8.66
C LEU A 86 6.42 2.42 -8.69
N ARG A 87 6.83 1.93 -7.52
CA ARG A 87 7.99 1.03 -7.38
C ARG A 87 7.68 -0.06 -6.37
N PRO A 88 8.29 -1.25 -6.50
CA PRO A 88 8.31 -2.19 -5.40
C PRO A 88 8.99 -1.57 -4.18
N LYS A 89 8.55 -1.97 -2.98
CA LYS A 89 9.31 -1.76 -1.76
C LYS A 89 10.73 -2.29 -1.94
N THR A 90 11.67 -1.60 -1.33
CA THR A 90 13.04 -2.07 -1.14
C THR A 90 13.06 -3.14 -0.04
N ASP A 91 14.12 -3.94 -0.01
CA ASP A 91 14.28 -4.94 1.04
C ASP A 91 14.44 -4.30 2.43
N LEU A 92 14.98 -3.07 2.49
CA LEU A 92 15.08 -2.31 3.73
C LEU A 92 13.69 -1.92 4.24
N GLU A 93 12.82 -1.34 3.40
CA GLU A 93 11.45 -0.99 3.79
C GLU A 93 10.67 -2.22 4.28
N ARG A 94 10.82 -3.37 3.61
CA ARG A 94 10.20 -4.64 4.07
C ARG A 94 10.77 -5.11 5.41
N LEU A 95 12.07 -4.92 5.62
CA LEU A 95 12.73 -5.33 6.86
C LEU A 95 12.29 -4.45 8.03
N GLU A 96 12.21 -3.13 7.84
CA GLU A 96 11.72 -2.19 8.85
C GLU A 96 10.30 -2.53 9.31
N GLU A 97 9.39 -2.84 8.37
CA GLU A 97 8.03 -3.28 8.70
C GLU A 97 8.02 -4.58 9.51
N ARG A 98 8.86 -5.55 9.15
CA ARG A 98 8.98 -6.82 9.88
C ARG A 98 9.57 -6.65 11.28
N VAL A 99 10.58 -5.79 11.41
CA VAL A 99 11.21 -5.49 12.69
C VAL A 99 10.21 -4.81 13.61
N GLY A 100 9.49 -3.79 13.14
CA GLY A 100 8.47 -3.11 13.94
C GLY A 100 7.33 -4.05 14.39
N ALA A 101 6.93 -5.00 13.55
CA ALA A 101 5.95 -6.02 13.93
C ALA A 101 6.48 -6.98 15.02
N VAL A 102 7.76 -7.34 14.96
CA VAL A 102 8.41 -8.16 15.99
C VAL A 102 8.54 -7.39 17.30
N GLU A 103 8.98 -6.14 17.27
CA GLU A 103 9.12 -5.27 18.45
C GLU A 103 7.77 -5.07 19.15
N THR A 104 6.71 -4.76 18.40
CA THR A 104 5.35 -4.66 18.95
C THR A 104 4.90 -5.97 19.60
N GLY A 105 5.23 -7.11 18.99
CA GLY A 105 4.94 -8.43 19.55
C GLY A 105 5.70 -8.71 20.84
N GLN A 106 6.94 -8.23 20.95
CA GLN A 106 7.76 -8.34 22.16
C GLN A 106 7.19 -7.49 23.30
N ASP A 107 6.79 -6.25 23.04
CA ASP A 107 6.18 -5.39 24.07
C ASP A 107 4.93 -6.02 24.69
N VAL A 108 4.07 -6.64 23.88
CA VAL A 108 2.89 -7.37 24.35
C VAL A 108 3.28 -8.58 25.21
N GLN A 109 4.32 -9.32 24.80
CA GLN A 109 4.82 -10.46 25.55
C GLN A 109 5.43 -10.05 26.88
N ASP A 110 6.21 -8.96 26.91
CA ASP A 110 6.85 -8.46 28.13
C ASP A 110 5.80 -8.02 29.17
N GLY A 111 4.71 -7.39 28.72
CA GLY A 111 3.55 -7.10 29.57
C GLY A 111 2.95 -8.36 30.18
N ALA A 112 2.66 -9.38 29.36
CA ALA A 112 2.12 -10.65 29.83
C ALA A 112 3.08 -11.40 30.78
N ILE A 113 4.39 -11.32 30.55
CA ILE A 113 5.42 -11.90 31.43
C ILE A 113 5.43 -11.18 32.79
N ASN A 114 5.29 -9.86 32.80
CA ASN A 114 5.21 -9.09 34.04
C ASN A 114 3.97 -9.50 34.87
N ASP A 115 2.81 -9.59 34.21
CA ASP A 115 1.56 -10.03 34.86
C ASP A 115 1.71 -11.43 35.46
N LEU A 116 2.31 -12.37 34.73
CA LEU A 116 2.61 -13.71 35.25
C LEU A 116 3.58 -13.68 36.44
N GLY A 117 4.62 -12.85 36.37
CA GLY A 117 5.55 -12.66 37.48
C GLY A 117 4.85 -12.16 38.75
N THR A 118 3.88 -11.26 38.59
CA THR A 118 3.05 -10.75 39.69
C THR A 118 2.18 -11.85 40.29
N VAL A 119 1.43 -12.59 39.46
CA VAL A 119 0.55 -13.69 39.93
C VAL A 119 1.34 -14.80 40.62
N VAL A 120 2.49 -15.20 40.06
CA VAL A 120 3.35 -16.22 40.69
C VAL A 120 3.89 -15.73 42.03
N GLY A 121 4.26 -14.44 42.13
CA GLY A 121 4.67 -13.81 43.38
C GLY A 121 3.58 -13.83 44.44
N GLU A 122 2.34 -13.52 44.07
CA GLU A 122 1.17 -13.58 44.95
C GLU A 122 0.92 -15.02 45.45
N ILE A 123 0.88 -16.01 44.56
CA ILE A 123 0.70 -17.42 44.92
C ILE A 123 1.83 -17.90 45.86
N ALA A 124 3.08 -17.55 45.56
CA ALA A 124 4.20 -17.92 46.42
C ALA A 124 4.10 -17.28 47.81
N GLY A 125 3.59 -16.03 47.89
CA GLY A 125 3.28 -15.35 49.14
C GLY A 125 2.20 -16.06 49.94
N GLU A 126 1.10 -16.47 49.31
CA GLU A 126 -0.01 -17.18 49.97
C GLU A 126 0.38 -18.57 50.50
N VAL A 127 1.26 -19.30 49.80
CA VAL A 127 1.69 -20.66 50.20
C VAL A 127 2.69 -20.66 51.37
N MET A 128 3.33 -19.53 51.66
CA MET A 128 4.32 -19.39 52.74
C MET A 128 3.73 -18.91 54.09
N VAL A 129 2.42 -18.66 54.17
CA VAL A 129 1.69 -18.24 55.38
C VAL A 129 0.83 -19.39 55.90
#